data_AF-A0A822IHN1-F1
#
_entry.id   AF-A0A822IHN1-F1
#
_cell.length_a   1.000
_cell.length_b   1.000
_cell.length_c   1.000
_cell.angle_alpha   90.00
_cell.angle_beta   90.00
_cell.angle_gamma   90.00
#
_symmetry.space_group_name_H-M   'P 1'
#
loop_
_entity.id
_entity.type
_entity.pdbx_description
1 polymer ?
#
loop_
_entity_poly.entity_id
_entity_poly.type
_entity_poly.pdbx_seq_one_letter_code
_entity_poly.pdbx_strand_id
1 'polypeptide(L)'
;MNSSIGDLTEILANIHKDLSSGLLYTHNRINANTTKNLEAASFLYALIEILNEKGLLTIEELDERKKQVAQRLVNRFVDSGLGLMYQDPEYDKYTFDKEANVDCEGRLPVCKAVCCKLPFALSRQDVEEGIIRWEFGRPYLIAHGDDGYCAHMDRNTYKCTVREQRTVPCRGFDCKDNEKWKIWVDYEKKIIDPELMERIDRDNIKLYSTCGSKKCK
;
A
#
# COMPACT_ATOMS: atom_id res chain seq x y z
N MET A 1 41.38 -5.50 -25.50
CA MET A 1 40.40 -6.19 -24.64
C MET A 1 40.63 -5.98 -23.14
N ASN A 2 41.86 -5.75 -22.65
CA ASN A 2 42.14 -5.52 -21.22
C ASN A 2 41.64 -4.18 -20.64
N SER A 3 41.33 -3.18 -21.47
CA SER A 3 40.87 -1.86 -20.99
C SER A 3 39.42 -1.88 -20.48
N SER A 4 38.58 -2.80 -20.96
CA SER A 4 37.14 -2.86 -20.60
C SER A 4 36.90 -3.58 -19.28
N ILE A 5 37.76 -4.54 -18.90
CA ILE A 5 37.64 -5.29 -17.65
C ILE A 5 38.14 -4.44 -16.46
N GLY A 6 39.20 -3.65 -16.66
CA GLY A 6 39.72 -2.72 -15.64
C GLY A 6 38.70 -1.64 -15.24
N ASP A 7 37.99 -1.10 -16.22
CA ASP A 7 36.93 -0.10 -16.04
C ASP A 7 35.74 -0.67 -15.26
N LEU A 8 35.31 -1.91 -15.58
CA LEU A 8 34.27 -2.62 -14.84
C LEU A 8 34.66 -2.90 -13.38
N THR A 9 35.90 -3.27 -13.10
CA THR A 9 36.37 -3.48 -11.71
C THR A 9 36.41 -2.19 -10.90
N GLU A 10 36.76 -1.08 -11.54
CA GLU A 10 36.77 0.24 -10.89
C GLU A 10 35.36 0.74 -10.60
N ILE A 11 34.43 0.55 -11.55
CA ILE A 11 33.01 0.85 -11.36
C ILE A 11 32.43 0.04 -10.19
N LEU A 12 32.69 -1.27 -10.14
CA LEU A 12 32.20 -2.12 -9.05
C LEU A 12 32.78 -1.71 -7.69
N ALA A 13 34.06 -1.33 -7.63
CA ALA A 13 34.68 -0.84 -6.40
C ALA A 13 34.05 0.46 -5.92
N ASN A 14 33.74 1.38 -6.84
CA ASN A 14 33.06 2.64 -6.52
C ASN A 14 31.62 2.39 -6.04
N ILE A 15 30.85 1.54 -6.72
CA ILE A 15 29.49 1.15 -6.29
C ILE A 15 29.52 0.53 -4.89
N HIS A 16 30.45 -0.39 -4.63
CA HIS A 16 30.59 -1.02 -3.32
C HIS A 16 30.89 0.01 -2.23
N LYS A 17 31.78 0.97 -2.51
CA LYS A 17 32.14 2.04 -1.58
C LYS A 17 30.96 2.98 -1.29
N ASP A 18 30.23 3.39 -2.33
CA ASP A 18 29.08 4.29 -2.20
C ASP A 18 27.93 3.61 -1.46
N LEU A 19 27.65 2.34 -1.79
CA LEU A 19 26.68 1.52 -1.07
C LEU A 19 27.06 1.35 0.40
N SER A 20 28.31 1.00 0.69
CA SER A 20 28.81 0.86 2.07
C SER A 20 28.67 2.16 2.85
N SER A 21 29.01 3.29 2.23
CA SER A 21 28.90 4.62 2.84
C SER A 21 27.44 5.01 3.08
N GLY A 22 26.55 4.73 2.12
CA GLY A 22 25.10 4.97 2.25
C GLY A 22 24.46 4.12 3.33
N LEU A 23 24.83 2.84 3.45
CA LEU A 23 24.37 1.95 4.50
C LEU A 23 24.86 2.41 5.88
N LEU A 24 26.14 2.78 6.00
CA LEU A 24 26.70 3.32 7.26
C LEU A 24 26.01 4.63 7.66
N TYR A 25 25.77 5.53 6.71
CA TYR A 25 25.02 6.76 6.96
C TYR A 25 23.61 6.45 7.44
N THR A 26 22.88 5.56 6.75
CA THR A 26 21.51 5.17 7.11
C THR A 26 21.48 4.53 8.50
N HIS A 27 22.42 3.63 8.81
CA HIS A 27 22.57 3.03 10.14
C HIS A 27 22.79 4.09 11.22
N ASN A 28 23.70 5.04 10.99
CA ASN A 28 23.97 6.12 11.94
C ASN A 28 22.74 7.02 12.14
N ARG A 29 22.00 7.33 11.08
CA ARG A 29 20.75 8.11 11.17
C ARG A 29 19.66 7.35 11.92
N ILE A 30 19.52 6.05 11.69
CA ILE A 30 18.59 5.19 12.42
C ILE A 30 18.99 5.13 13.90
N ASN A 31 20.25 4.91 14.23
CA ASN A 31 20.73 4.92 15.61
C ASN A 31 20.46 6.25 16.31
N ALA A 32 20.77 7.38 15.65
CA ALA A 32 20.47 8.70 16.19
C ALA A 32 18.97 8.90 16.45
N ASN A 33 18.12 8.42 15.53
CA ASN A 33 16.66 8.44 15.71
C ASN A 33 16.23 7.55 16.89
N THR A 34 16.79 6.36 17.04
CA THR A 34 16.54 5.46 18.17
C THR A 34 16.93 6.11 19.49
N THR A 35 18.10 6.75 19.58
CA THR A 35 18.52 7.50 20.78
C THR A 35 17.53 8.61 21.11
N LYS A 36 17.11 9.40 20.12
CA LYS A 36 16.12 10.47 20.33
C LYS A 36 14.75 9.95 20.74
N ASN A 37 14.33 8.81 20.21
CA ASN A 37 13.09 8.15 20.63
C ASN A 37 13.17 7.63 22.07
N LEU A 38 14.31 7.07 22.50
CA LEU A 38 14.50 6.64 23.88
C LEU A 38 14.52 7.82 24.85
N GLU A 39 15.18 8.93 24.49
CA GLU A 39 15.13 10.18 25.27
C GLU A 39 13.68 10.70 25.38
N ALA A 40 12.93 10.77 24.29
CA ALA A 40 11.54 11.23 24.32
C ALA A 40 10.65 10.29 25.14
N ALA A 41 10.85 8.98 25.02
CA ALA A 41 10.12 7.99 25.80
C ALA A 41 10.41 8.13 27.30
N SER A 42 11.68 8.32 27.69
CA SER A 42 12.03 8.47 29.11
C SER A 42 11.39 9.71 29.72
N PHE A 43 11.36 10.85 29.02
CA PHE A 43 10.62 12.03 29.46
C PHE A 43 9.13 11.77 29.61
N LEU A 44 8.51 11.05 28.67
CA LEU A 44 7.09 10.72 28.72
C LEU A 44 6.77 9.79 29.90
N TYR A 45 7.57 8.75 30.12
CA TYR A 45 7.39 7.84 31.26
C TYR A 45 7.56 8.55 32.60
N ALA A 46 8.60 9.38 32.75
CA ALA A 46 8.78 10.18 33.95
C ALA A 46 7.58 11.11 34.22
N LEU A 47 7.02 11.73 33.18
CA LEU A 47 5.81 12.55 33.32
C LEU A 47 4.59 11.72 33.73
N ILE A 48 4.39 10.55 33.11
CA ILE A 48 3.29 9.64 33.46
C ILE A 48 3.39 9.20 34.92
N GLU A 49 4.57 8.83 35.39
CA GLU A 49 4.84 8.45 36.78
C GLU A 49 4.48 9.58 37.74
N ILE A 50 4.96 10.81 37.48
CA ILE A 50 4.64 11.98 38.31
C ILE A 50 3.13 12.28 38.34
N LEU A 51 2.44 12.17 37.21
CA LEU A 51 0.99 12.42 37.14
C LEU A 51 0.19 11.34 37.89
N ASN A 52 0.62 10.09 37.81
CA ASN A 52 0.03 8.97 38.55
C ASN A 52 0.26 9.12 40.06
N GLU A 53 1.48 9.47 40.49
CA GLU A 53 1.80 9.75 41.90
C GLU A 53 0.97 10.91 42.48
N LYS A 54 0.69 11.93 41.67
CA LYS A 54 -0.18 13.05 42.04
C LYS A 54 -1.68 12.70 41.99
N GLY A 55 -2.04 11.49 41.56
CA GLY A 55 -3.42 11.04 41.45
C GLY A 55 -4.23 11.75 40.35
N LEU A 56 -3.55 12.33 39.35
CA LEU A 56 -4.20 13.07 38.26
C LEU A 56 -4.66 12.16 37.11
N LEU A 57 -4.13 10.94 37.03
CA LEU A 57 -4.53 9.87 36.12
C LEU A 57 -4.17 8.51 36.74
N THR A 58 -4.69 7.42 36.19
CA THR A 58 -4.18 6.06 36.44
C THR A 58 -3.56 5.46 35.18
N ILE A 59 -2.69 4.47 35.36
CA ILE A 59 -2.05 3.75 34.25
C ILE A 59 -3.11 3.02 33.40
N GLU A 60 -4.13 2.45 34.02
CA GLU A 60 -5.22 1.75 33.33
C GLU A 60 -6.03 2.70 32.43
N GLU A 61 -6.39 3.88 32.93
CA GLU A 61 -7.09 4.91 32.15
C GLU A 61 -6.24 5.35 30.95
N LEU A 62 -4.95 5.57 31.18
CA LEU A 62 -4.01 5.98 30.13
C LEU A 62 -3.88 4.91 29.04
N ASP A 63 -3.76 3.64 29.42
CA ASP A 63 -3.62 2.52 28.47
C ASP A 63 -4.86 2.33 27.60
N GLU A 64 -6.06 2.47 28.18
CA GLU A 64 -7.29 2.40 27.39
C GLU A 64 -7.40 3.56 26.40
N ARG A 65 -7.06 4.78 26.85
CA ARG A 65 -7.05 5.96 25.97
C ARG A 65 -5.98 5.86 24.89
N LYS A 66 -4.83 5.22 25.18
CA LYS A 66 -3.76 4.95 24.22
C LYS A 66 -4.25 4.07 23.07
N LYS A 67 -5.05 3.02 23.32
CA LYS A 67 -5.61 2.18 22.24
C LYS A 67 -6.45 3.00 21.26
N GLN A 68 -7.32 3.86 21.78
CA GLN A 68 -8.18 4.72 20.97
C GLN A 68 -7.37 5.76 20.18
N VAL A 69 -6.34 6.35 20.79
CA VAL A 69 -5.43 7.28 20.11
C VAL A 69 -4.61 6.57 19.04
N ALA A 70 -4.09 5.37 19.33
CA ALA A 70 -3.32 4.56 18.39
C ALA A 70 -4.16 4.27 17.14
N GLN A 71 -5.42 3.85 17.28
CA GLN A 71 -6.29 3.64 16.13
C GLN A 71 -6.49 4.92 15.30
N ARG A 72 -6.70 6.06 15.95
CA ARG A 72 -6.84 7.35 15.25
C ARG A 72 -5.54 7.77 14.53
N LEU A 73 -4.39 7.50 15.13
CA LEU A 73 -3.09 7.77 14.52
C LEU A 73 -2.84 6.86 13.33
N VAL A 74 -3.14 5.56 13.43
CA VAL A 74 -3.08 4.62 12.30
C VAL A 74 -3.98 5.09 11.17
N ASN A 75 -5.24 5.42 11.45
CA ASN A 75 -6.17 5.92 10.44
C ASN A 75 -5.63 7.19 9.77
N ARG A 76 -5.17 8.18 10.57
CA ARG A 76 -4.58 9.41 10.03
C ARG A 76 -3.33 9.15 9.21
N PHE A 77 -2.49 8.20 9.62
CA PHE A 77 -1.25 7.85 8.94
C PHE A 77 -1.53 7.19 7.58
N VAL A 78 -2.51 6.28 7.55
CA VAL A 78 -3.07 5.70 6.31
C VAL A 78 -3.67 6.79 5.42
N ASP A 79 -4.53 7.65 5.97
CA ASP A 79 -5.18 8.76 5.23
C ASP A 79 -4.15 9.75 4.67
N SER A 80 -3.04 9.96 5.38
CA SER A 80 -1.95 10.84 4.95
C SER A 80 -1.02 10.20 3.90
N GLY A 81 -1.17 8.89 3.65
CA GLY A 81 -0.36 8.19 2.65
C GLY A 81 1.07 7.86 3.06
N LEU A 82 1.42 8.09 4.32
CA LEU A 82 2.77 7.89 4.88
C LEU A 82 2.96 6.48 5.46
N GLY A 83 1.91 5.68 5.54
CA GLY A 83 1.96 4.30 6.02
C GLY A 83 2.36 3.28 4.96
N LEU A 84 3.23 2.34 5.36
CA LEU A 84 3.42 1.09 4.64
C LEU A 84 2.08 0.35 4.67
N MET A 85 1.41 0.27 3.53
CA MET A 85 0.17 -0.48 3.40
C MET A 85 0.55 -1.89 2.97
N TYR A 86 0.65 -2.80 3.93
CA TYR A 86 0.55 -4.22 3.61
C TYR A 86 -0.90 -4.66 3.70
N GLN A 87 -1.23 -5.71 2.95
CA GLN A 87 -2.49 -6.40 3.13
C GLN A 87 -2.61 -6.91 4.59
N ASP A 88 -3.76 -6.73 5.23
CA ASP A 88 -4.04 -7.25 6.58
C ASP A 88 -5.50 -7.76 6.64
N PRO A 89 -5.75 -9.03 7.02
CA PRO A 89 -4.77 -10.09 7.26
C PRO A 89 -4.08 -10.56 5.97
N GLU A 90 -2.84 -11.02 6.10
CA GLU A 90 -2.11 -11.68 5.01
C GLU A 90 -2.52 -13.14 4.88
N TYR A 91 -2.68 -13.60 3.64
CA TYR A 91 -2.89 -15.00 3.27
C TYR A 91 -1.89 -15.36 2.18
N ASP A 92 -1.47 -16.62 2.12
CA ASP A 92 -0.74 -17.12 0.96
C ASP A 92 -1.70 -17.20 -0.25
N LYS A 93 -1.31 -16.56 -1.35
CA LYS A 93 -2.19 -16.40 -2.52
C LYS A 93 -2.35 -17.65 -3.37
N TYR A 94 -1.45 -18.63 -3.25
CA TYR A 94 -1.50 -19.88 -4.01
C TYR A 94 -2.34 -20.94 -3.31
N THR A 95 -2.55 -20.78 -2.01
CA THR A 95 -3.36 -21.67 -1.16
C THR A 95 -4.66 -21.03 -0.69
N PHE A 96 -4.94 -19.81 -1.14
CA PHE A 96 -6.15 -19.06 -0.79
C PHE A 96 -7.42 -19.75 -1.30
N ASP A 97 -8.28 -20.16 -0.37
CA ASP A 97 -9.46 -21.01 -0.61
C ASP A 97 -10.77 -20.24 -0.82
N LYS A 98 -10.74 -18.90 -0.69
CA LYS A 98 -11.92 -18.03 -0.84
C LYS A 98 -11.94 -17.28 -2.18
N GLU A 99 -11.55 -17.95 -3.27
CA GLU A 99 -11.63 -17.35 -4.60
C GLU A 99 -13.09 -17.05 -4.97
N ALA A 100 -13.35 -15.82 -5.42
CA ALA A 100 -14.70 -15.38 -5.75
C ALA A 100 -15.22 -16.08 -7.00
N ASN A 101 -16.43 -16.63 -6.91
CA ASN A 101 -17.09 -17.31 -8.01
C ASN A 101 -17.94 -16.32 -8.83
N VAL A 102 -17.30 -15.59 -9.73
CA VAL A 102 -17.93 -14.64 -10.64
C VAL A 102 -17.51 -14.89 -12.09
N ASP A 103 -18.44 -14.82 -13.03
CA ASP A 103 -18.11 -14.96 -14.46
C ASP A 103 -17.57 -13.62 -15.00
N CYS A 104 -16.27 -13.42 -14.80
CA CYS A 104 -15.58 -12.21 -15.26
C CYS A 104 -15.67 -12.07 -16.79
N GLU A 105 -15.47 -13.15 -17.55
CA GLU A 105 -15.37 -13.10 -19.01
C GLU A 105 -16.66 -12.61 -19.66
N GLY A 106 -17.82 -13.13 -19.23
CA GLY A 106 -19.12 -12.70 -19.71
C GLY A 106 -19.49 -11.26 -19.33
N ARG A 107 -18.76 -10.65 -18.40
CA ARG A 107 -19.01 -9.30 -17.86
C ARG A 107 -18.04 -8.24 -18.34
N LEU A 108 -16.83 -8.61 -18.79
CA LEU A 108 -15.80 -7.68 -19.25
C LEU A 108 -16.28 -6.65 -20.29
N PRO A 109 -17.12 -6.98 -21.30
CA PRO A 109 -17.57 -6.00 -22.28
C PRO A 109 -18.34 -4.82 -21.69
N VAL A 110 -19.01 -5.03 -20.54
CA VAL A 110 -19.79 -4.01 -19.84
C VAL A 110 -18.97 -3.42 -18.70
N CYS A 111 -18.36 -4.28 -17.87
CA CYS A 111 -17.58 -3.89 -16.69
C CYS A 111 -16.29 -3.15 -17.05
N LYS A 112 -15.69 -3.39 -18.22
CA LYS A 112 -14.41 -2.75 -18.62
C LYS A 112 -13.35 -2.83 -17.52
N ALA A 113 -13.28 -3.99 -16.86
CA ALA A 113 -12.39 -4.28 -15.74
C ALA A 113 -12.43 -3.25 -14.58
N VAL A 114 -13.62 -2.87 -14.08
CA VAL A 114 -13.73 -1.94 -12.92
C VAL A 114 -12.84 -2.36 -11.73
N CYS A 115 -12.70 -3.67 -11.46
CA CYS A 115 -11.84 -4.17 -10.39
C CYS A 115 -10.38 -3.71 -10.52
N CYS A 116 -9.90 -3.47 -11.75
CA CYS A 116 -8.55 -2.95 -12.02
C CYS A 116 -8.41 -1.45 -11.72
N LYS A 117 -9.47 -0.72 -11.37
CA LYS A 117 -9.37 0.65 -10.87
C LYS A 117 -9.41 0.73 -9.34
N LEU A 118 -9.61 -0.38 -8.65
CA LEU A 118 -9.76 -0.38 -7.19
C LEU A 118 -8.38 -0.39 -6.51
N PRO A 119 -8.11 0.55 -5.59
CA PRO A 119 -6.86 0.55 -4.87
C PRO A 119 -6.84 -0.50 -3.75
N PHE A 120 -5.72 -1.20 -3.60
CA PHE A 120 -5.45 -2.10 -2.49
C PHE A 120 -3.96 -2.23 -2.22
N ALA A 121 -3.64 -2.56 -0.97
CA ALA A 121 -2.32 -2.89 -0.50
C ALA A 121 -1.89 -4.28 -1.00
N LEU A 122 -0.62 -4.41 -1.41
CA LEU A 122 0.02 -5.68 -1.71
C LEU A 122 0.44 -6.39 -0.42
N SER A 123 0.48 -7.72 -0.45
CA SER A 123 1.09 -8.52 0.62
C SER A 123 2.62 -8.50 0.52
N ARG A 124 3.32 -8.93 1.57
CA ARG A 124 4.75 -9.23 1.48
C ARG A 124 5.07 -10.22 0.37
N GLN A 125 4.27 -11.28 0.22
CA GLN A 125 4.44 -12.29 -0.82
C GLN A 125 4.43 -11.66 -2.22
N ASP A 126 3.48 -10.76 -2.50
CA ASP A 126 3.38 -10.08 -3.80
C ASP A 126 4.59 -9.18 -4.09
N VAL A 127 5.10 -8.51 -3.06
CA VAL A 127 6.27 -7.63 -3.15
C VAL A 127 7.55 -8.42 -3.38
N GLU A 128 7.75 -9.51 -2.63
CA GLU A 128 8.95 -10.36 -2.70
C GLU A 128 9.05 -11.12 -4.02
N GLU A 129 7.93 -11.57 -4.59
CA GLU A 129 7.89 -12.21 -5.91
C GLU A 129 8.25 -11.24 -7.05
N GLY A 130 8.01 -9.94 -6.88
CA GLY A 130 8.35 -8.90 -7.86
C GLY A 130 7.51 -8.92 -9.15
N ILE A 131 6.48 -9.77 -9.24
CA ILE A 131 5.60 -9.87 -10.42
C ILE A 131 4.57 -8.72 -10.41
N ILE A 132 4.00 -8.41 -9.24
CA ILE A 132 2.98 -7.38 -9.09
C ILE A 132 3.64 -6.04 -8.77
N ARG A 133 3.57 -5.11 -9.73
CA ARG A 133 4.03 -3.73 -9.59
C ARG A 133 3.23 -2.95 -8.55
N TRP A 134 3.94 -2.17 -7.74
CA TRP A 134 3.39 -1.21 -6.80
C TRP A 134 3.79 0.24 -7.16
N GLU A 135 3.07 1.21 -6.60
CA GLU A 135 3.27 2.64 -6.85
C GLU A 135 4.52 3.16 -6.14
N PHE A 136 5.50 3.67 -6.89
CA PHE A 136 6.78 4.11 -6.34
C PHE A 136 6.62 5.18 -5.24
N GLY A 137 5.71 6.14 -5.45
CA GLY A 137 5.45 7.19 -4.46
C GLY A 137 4.70 6.71 -3.21
N ARG A 138 4.14 5.49 -3.24
CA ARG A 138 3.29 4.91 -2.19
C ARG A 138 3.58 3.41 -2.06
N PRO A 139 4.64 3.05 -1.32
CA PRO A 139 5.12 1.69 -1.24
C PRO A 139 4.02 0.66 -1.01
N TYR A 140 4.02 -0.37 -1.86
CA TYR A 140 3.14 -1.53 -1.81
C TYR A 140 1.66 -1.27 -2.11
N LEU A 141 1.26 -0.06 -2.49
CA LEU A 141 -0.04 0.16 -3.12
C LEU A 141 0.01 -0.35 -4.57
N ILE A 142 -1.03 -1.07 -5.04
CA ILE A 142 -1.10 -1.54 -6.44
C ILE A 142 -0.85 -0.38 -7.44
N ALA A 143 0.04 -0.60 -8.41
CA ALA A 143 0.39 0.42 -9.40
C ALA A 143 -0.75 0.65 -10.40
N HIS A 144 -1.18 1.90 -10.53
CA HIS A 144 -2.11 2.34 -11.58
C HIS A 144 -1.36 3.19 -12.62
N GLY A 145 -1.79 3.11 -13.88
CA GLY A 145 -1.34 4.01 -14.94
C GLY A 145 -2.08 5.35 -14.91
N ASP A 146 -1.71 6.23 -15.84
CA ASP A 146 -2.32 7.58 -15.97
C ASP A 146 -3.83 7.53 -16.29
N ASP A 147 -4.30 6.42 -16.84
CA ASP A 147 -5.73 6.12 -17.11
C ASP A 147 -6.52 5.69 -15.85
N GLY A 148 -5.84 5.57 -14.71
CA GLY A 148 -6.39 5.12 -13.44
C GLY A 148 -6.64 3.62 -13.36
N TYR A 149 -6.16 2.83 -14.33
CA TYR A 149 -6.23 1.38 -14.31
C TYR A 149 -4.93 0.75 -13.87
N CYS A 150 -5.02 -0.42 -13.23
CA CYS A 150 -3.90 -1.25 -12.85
C CYS A 150 -2.93 -1.49 -14.02
N ALA A 151 -1.64 -1.38 -13.73
CA ALA A 151 -0.57 -1.51 -14.70
C ALA A 151 -0.60 -2.85 -15.47
N HIS A 152 -1.20 -3.89 -14.87
CA HIS A 152 -1.30 -5.25 -15.40
C HIS A 152 -2.58 -5.55 -16.18
N MET A 153 -3.39 -4.54 -16.48
CA MET A 153 -4.58 -4.68 -17.32
C MET A 153 -4.21 -4.44 -18.80
N ASP A 154 -4.65 -5.33 -19.70
CA ASP A 154 -4.53 -5.12 -21.14
C ASP A 154 -5.65 -4.18 -21.61
N ARG A 155 -5.26 -2.99 -22.09
CA ARG A 155 -6.18 -1.90 -22.46
C ARG A 155 -7.06 -2.24 -23.65
N ASN A 156 -6.64 -3.18 -24.50
CA ASN A 156 -7.40 -3.57 -25.68
C ASN A 156 -8.48 -4.61 -25.33
N THR A 157 -8.18 -5.51 -24.40
CA THR A 157 -9.04 -6.67 -24.09
C THR A 157 -9.73 -6.59 -22.74
N TYR A 158 -9.32 -5.66 -21.88
CA TYR A 158 -9.67 -5.57 -20.46
C TYR A 158 -9.29 -6.82 -19.64
N LYS A 159 -8.46 -7.72 -20.17
CA LYS A 159 -8.01 -8.92 -19.47
C LYS A 159 -6.81 -8.59 -18.56
N CYS A 160 -6.72 -9.32 -17.46
CA CYS A 160 -5.56 -9.26 -16.57
C CYS A 160 -4.41 -10.05 -17.18
N THR A 161 -3.24 -9.44 -17.35
CA THR A 161 -2.05 -10.10 -17.91
C THR A 161 -1.31 -10.98 -16.90
N VAL A 162 -1.66 -10.87 -15.61
CA VAL A 162 -1.07 -11.62 -14.48
C VAL A 162 -2.11 -12.50 -13.78
N ARG A 163 -3.02 -13.09 -14.56
CA ARG A 163 -4.22 -13.79 -14.05
C ARG A 163 -3.91 -14.92 -13.04
N GLU A 164 -2.81 -15.63 -13.26
CA GLU A 164 -2.36 -16.75 -12.42
C GLU A 164 -1.59 -16.30 -11.17
N GLN A 165 -1.06 -15.07 -11.18
CA GLN A 165 -0.27 -14.48 -10.09
C GLN A 165 -1.04 -13.41 -9.31
N ARG A 166 -2.36 -13.32 -9.55
CA ARG A 166 -3.24 -12.37 -8.87
C ARG A 166 -3.06 -12.42 -7.36
N THR A 167 -3.04 -11.24 -6.78
CA THR A 167 -3.01 -11.02 -5.33
C THR A 167 -4.28 -11.58 -4.68
N VAL A 168 -4.24 -11.82 -3.38
CA VAL A 168 -5.42 -12.25 -2.61
C VAL A 168 -6.59 -11.28 -2.77
N PRO A 169 -6.43 -9.93 -2.69
CA PRO A 169 -7.50 -8.99 -2.99
C PRO A 169 -8.14 -9.20 -4.36
N CYS A 170 -7.35 -9.50 -5.39
CA CYS A 170 -7.87 -9.77 -6.73
C CYS A 170 -8.59 -11.12 -6.86
N ARG A 171 -8.13 -12.16 -6.13
CA ARG A 171 -8.75 -13.50 -6.13
C ARG A 171 -10.06 -13.52 -5.38
N GLY A 172 -10.10 -12.91 -4.19
CA GLY A 172 -11.28 -12.85 -3.34
C GLY A 172 -12.29 -11.76 -3.71
N PHE A 173 -12.02 -10.92 -4.71
CA PHE A 173 -12.93 -9.86 -5.09
C PHE A 173 -14.18 -10.40 -5.78
N ASP A 174 -15.27 -10.48 -5.01
CA ASP A 174 -16.60 -10.74 -5.54
C ASP A 174 -17.23 -9.43 -6.02
N CYS A 175 -17.37 -9.27 -7.34
CA CYS A 175 -18.01 -8.09 -7.91
C CYS A 175 -19.55 -8.13 -7.80
N LYS A 176 -20.16 -9.29 -7.57
CA LYS A 176 -21.61 -9.49 -7.43
C LYS A 176 -22.08 -8.99 -6.07
N ASP A 177 -21.41 -9.44 -5.01
CA ASP A 177 -21.76 -9.12 -3.63
C ASP A 177 -20.54 -8.61 -2.86
N ASN A 178 -20.26 -7.32 -3.02
CA ASN A 178 -19.25 -6.62 -2.24
C ASN A 178 -19.90 -5.59 -1.32
N GLU A 179 -19.48 -5.54 -0.06
CA GLU A 179 -19.98 -4.52 0.88
C GLU A 179 -19.49 -3.12 0.52
N LYS A 180 -18.23 -2.99 0.11
CA LYS A 180 -17.56 -1.71 -0.13
C LYS A 180 -17.80 -1.17 -1.54
N TRP A 181 -17.77 -2.04 -2.54
CA TRP A 181 -17.83 -1.65 -3.96
C TRP A 181 -19.08 -2.23 -4.63
N LYS A 182 -20.19 -1.48 -4.59
CA LYS A 182 -21.41 -1.84 -5.30
C LYS A 182 -21.24 -1.58 -6.81
N ILE A 183 -20.77 -2.60 -7.53
CA ILE A 183 -20.46 -2.50 -8.98
C ILE A 183 -21.74 -2.52 -9.82
N TRP A 184 -22.67 -3.41 -9.47
CA TRP A 184 -23.87 -3.67 -10.27
C TRP A 184 -25.11 -3.14 -9.56
N VAL A 185 -25.94 -2.42 -10.31
CA VAL A 185 -27.33 -2.14 -9.92
C VAL A 185 -28.18 -3.40 -10.12
N ASP A 186 -27.94 -4.11 -11.22
CA ASP A 186 -28.54 -5.41 -11.53
C ASP A 186 -27.48 -6.30 -12.18
N TYR A 187 -26.99 -7.27 -11.40
CA TYR A 187 -25.91 -8.18 -11.81
C TYR A 187 -26.30 -9.07 -13.00
N GLU A 188 -27.55 -9.54 -13.02
CA GLU A 188 -28.04 -10.47 -14.05
C GLU A 188 -28.29 -9.73 -15.37
N LYS A 189 -28.79 -8.48 -15.30
CA LYS A 189 -28.97 -7.63 -16.49
C LYS A 189 -27.71 -6.88 -16.93
N LYS A 190 -26.58 -7.08 -16.25
CA LYS A 190 -25.30 -6.40 -16.52
C LYS A 190 -25.42 -4.87 -16.46
N ILE A 191 -26.22 -4.35 -15.54
CA ILE A 191 -26.40 -2.90 -15.33
C ILE A 191 -25.44 -2.43 -14.25
N ILE A 192 -24.49 -1.57 -14.63
CA ILE A 192 -23.51 -0.96 -13.74
C ILE A 192 -24.07 0.33 -13.16
N ASP A 193 -23.67 0.66 -11.93
CA ASP A 193 -23.94 1.98 -11.35
C ASP A 193 -23.31 3.09 -12.22
N PRO A 194 -24.11 4.00 -12.81
CA PRO A 194 -23.60 5.04 -13.70
C PRO A 194 -22.55 5.97 -13.06
N GLU A 195 -22.63 6.18 -11.74
CA GLU A 195 -21.72 7.07 -11.01
C GLU A 195 -20.47 6.35 -10.48
N LEU A 196 -20.39 5.03 -10.64
CA LEU A 196 -19.34 4.20 -10.06
C LEU A 196 -17.95 4.62 -10.51
N MET A 197 -17.76 4.80 -11.82
CA MET A 197 -16.45 5.12 -12.40
C MET A 197 -15.97 6.49 -11.93
N GLU A 198 -16.86 7.49 -11.92
CA GLU A 198 -16.54 8.83 -11.43
C GLU A 198 -16.20 8.85 -9.94
N ARG A 199 -16.90 8.02 -9.15
CA ARG A 199 -16.63 7.86 -7.71
C ARG A 199 -15.26 7.23 -7.48
N ILE A 200 -14.95 6.14 -8.19
CA ILE A 200 -13.63 5.47 -8.11
C ILE A 200 -12.52 6.44 -8.52
N ASP A 201 -12.68 7.14 -9.65
CA ASP A 201 -11.65 8.04 -10.16
C ASP A 201 -11.41 9.21 -9.18
N ARG A 202 -12.46 9.74 -8.56
CA ARG A 202 -12.36 10.79 -7.54
C ARG A 202 -11.58 10.32 -6.30
N ASP A 203 -11.82 9.11 -5.83
CA ASP A 203 -11.13 8.57 -4.67
C ASP A 203 -9.69 8.16 -5.01
N ASN A 204 -9.45 7.63 -6.20
CA ASN A 204 -8.12 7.39 -6.73
C ASN A 204 -7.31 8.67 -6.88
N ILE A 205 -7.90 9.79 -7.29
CA ILE A 205 -7.18 11.08 -7.34
C ILE A 205 -6.67 11.43 -5.94
N LYS A 206 -7.47 11.29 -4.88
CA LYS A 206 -7.00 11.57 -3.51
C LYS A 206 -5.87 10.63 -3.09
N LEU A 207 -5.99 9.35 -3.45
CA LEU A 207 -5.08 8.31 -3.01
C LEU A 207 -3.78 8.29 -3.82
N TYR A 208 -3.80 8.50 -5.12
CA TYR A 208 -2.63 8.45 -6.01
C TYR A 208 -2.04 9.82 -6.32
N SER A 209 -2.76 10.92 -6.04
CA SER A 209 -2.13 12.24 -6.17
C SER A 209 -0.94 12.34 -5.23
N THR A 210 0.19 12.70 -5.82
CA THR A 210 1.38 13.04 -5.08
C THR A 210 1.08 14.29 -4.25
N CYS A 211 1.18 14.19 -2.93
CA CYS A 211 1.45 15.36 -2.11
C CYS A 211 2.87 15.82 -2.45
N GLY A 212 3.02 16.49 -3.60
CA GLY A 212 4.32 16.82 -4.19
C GLY A 212 4.25 17.63 -5.50
N SER A 213 3.07 17.81 -6.10
CA SER A 213 2.92 18.55 -7.38
C SER A 213 1.96 19.74 -7.30
N LYS A 214 1.76 20.34 -6.12
CA LYS A 214 1.32 21.74 -6.08
C LYS A 214 2.48 22.62 -6.51
N LYS A 215 2.49 22.95 -7.81
CA LYS A 215 3.08 24.15 -8.44
C LYS A 215 3.91 25.01 -7.48
N CYS A 216 5.22 24.76 -7.40
CA CYS A 216 6.16 25.85 -7.19
C CYS A 216 6.20 26.64 -8.51
N LYS A 217 5.38 27.70 -8.56
CA LYS A 217 5.64 28.87 -9.41
C LYS A 217 5.81 30.06 -8.48
#